data_AF-A0A166XIN7-F1
#
_entry.id   AF-A0A166XIN7-F1
#
_cell.length_a   1.000
_cell.length_b   1.000
_cell.length_c   1.000
_cell.angle_alpha   90.00
_cell.angle_beta   90.00
_cell.angle_gamma   90.00
#
_symmetry.space_group_name_H-M   'P 1'
#
loop_
_entity.id
_entity.type
_entity.pdbx_description
1 polymer ?
#
loop_
_entity_poly.entity_id
_entity_poly.type
_entity_poly.pdbx_seq_one_letter_code
_entity_poly.pdbx_strand_id
1 'polypeptide(L)'
;MRLQTPFDDVAFEASERTEEEWRKFMVQESTLMAIGRFIVKHRSGGTPTLLSILKAGSFNAQFRMEFEDGGSAVIRFPKAGTTMFPEEKIRMRSPR
;
A
#
# COMPACT_ATOMS: atom_id res chain seq x y z
N MET A 1 20.68 -4.16 22.82
CA MET A 1 21.57 -3.42 21.91
C MET A 1 21.44 -4.08 20.54
N ARG A 2 20.69 -3.48 19.61
CA ARG A 2 20.62 -4.00 18.23
C ARG A 2 21.89 -3.50 17.52
N LEU A 3 22.62 -4.42 16.90
CA LEU A 3 23.69 -4.09 15.96
C LEU A 3 23.01 -3.53 14.71
N GLN A 4 22.82 -2.21 14.69
CA GLN A 4 22.46 -1.49 13.47
C GLN A 4 23.76 -1.31 12.70
N THR A 5 23.87 -1.96 11.54
CA THR A 5 25.02 -1.73 10.66
C THR A 5 24.73 -0.51 9.78
N PRO A 6 25.74 0.27 9.37
CA PRO A 6 25.52 1.45 8.51
C PRO A 6 24.78 1.13 7.20
N PHE A 7 24.84 -0.13 6.74
CA PHE A 7 24.11 -0.61 5.57
C PHE A 7 22.60 -0.75 5.83
N ASP A 8 22.21 -1.13 7.06
CA ASP A 8 20.81 -1.21 7.47
C ASP A 8 20.17 0.18 7.51
N ASP A 9 20.93 1.21 7.92
CA ASP A 9 20.44 2.59 7.97
C ASP A 9 20.19 3.15 6.57
N VAL A 10 21.08 2.90 5.61
CA VAL A 10 20.90 3.31 4.21
C VAL A 10 19.71 2.59 3.56
N ALA A 11 19.55 1.29 3.81
CA ALA A 11 18.40 0.52 3.31
C ALA A 11 17.08 0.98 3.95
N PHE A 12 17.11 1.33 5.23
CA PHE A 12 15.97 1.87 5.97
C PHE A 12 15.54 3.23 5.40
N GLU A 13 16.47 4.17 5.23
CA GLU A 13 16.20 5.49 4.64
C GLU A 13 15.65 5.39 3.21
N ALA A 14 16.18 4.47 2.39
CA ALA A 14 15.66 4.22 1.05
C ALA A 14 14.23 3.67 1.07
N SER A 15 13.91 2.80 2.04
CA SER A 15 12.55 2.30 2.26
C SER A 15 11.60 3.38 2.72
N GLU A 16 12.00 4.24 3.65
CA GLU A 16 11.18 5.35 4.13
C GLU A 16 10.87 6.36 3.01
N ARG A 17 11.87 6.69 2.17
CA ARG A 17 11.67 7.57 1.00
C ARG A 17 10.67 6.96 0.01
N THR A 18 10.85 5.68 -0.31
CA THR A 18 9.96 4.94 -1.22
C THR A 18 8.53 4.88 -0.66
N GLU A 19 8.39 4.63 0.64
CA GLU A 19 7.10 4.67 1.33
C GLU A 19 6.45 6.05 1.23
N GLU A 20 7.22 7.12 1.44
CA GLU A 20 6.69 8.48 1.49
C GLU A 20 6.16 8.89 0.11
N GLU A 21 6.93 8.65 -0.94
CA GLU A 21 6.52 8.89 -2.32
C GLU A 21 5.29 8.07 -2.70
N TRP A 22 5.26 6.79 -2.32
CA TRP A 22 4.11 5.93 -2.53
C TRP A 22 2.86 6.46 -1.81
N ARG A 23 2.99 6.89 -0.54
CA ARG A 23 1.86 7.46 0.21
C ARG A 23 1.33 8.73 -0.46
N LYS A 24 2.23 9.60 -0.93
CA LYS A 24 1.85 10.82 -1.69
C LYS A 24 1.10 10.46 -2.97
N PHE A 25 1.59 9.47 -3.74
CA PHE A 25 0.94 8.99 -4.95
C PHE A 25 -0.47 8.42 -4.68
N MET A 26 -0.63 7.64 -3.61
CA MET A 26 -1.90 6.99 -3.26
C MET A 26 -3.01 7.96 -2.87
N VAL A 27 -2.68 9.18 -2.44
CA VAL A 27 -3.66 10.23 -2.09
C VAL A 27 -3.87 11.26 -3.19
N GLN A 28 -3.21 11.13 -4.34
CA GLN A 28 -3.48 11.99 -5.50
C GLN A 28 -4.90 11.75 -6.02
N GLU A 29 -5.56 12.83 -6.43
CA GLU A 29 -6.93 12.78 -6.96
C GLU A 29 -7.06 11.80 -8.14
N SER A 30 -6.12 11.84 -9.08
CA SER A 30 -6.08 10.92 -10.23
C SER A 30 -6.03 9.45 -9.80
N THR A 31 -5.22 9.13 -8.78
CA THR A 31 -5.09 7.80 -8.21
C THR A 31 -6.37 7.37 -7.49
N LEU A 32 -6.96 8.25 -6.67
CA LEU A 32 -8.24 7.99 -5.99
C LEU A 32 -9.37 7.74 -6.99
N MET A 33 -9.42 8.53 -8.08
CA MET A 33 -10.38 8.34 -9.17
C MET A 33 -10.18 7.01 -9.88
N ALA A 34 -8.94 6.63 -10.16
CA ALA A 34 -8.62 5.34 -10.77
C ALA A 34 -9.03 4.17 -9.86
N ILE A 35 -8.73 4.25 -8.56
CA ILE A 35 -9.14 3.26 -7.55
C ILE A 35 -10.67 3.17 -7.49
N GLY A 36 -11.37 4.31 -7.43
CA GLY A 36 -12.82 4.33 -7.39
C GLY A 36 -13.45 3.67 -8.62
N ARG A 37 -12.99 4.02 -9.83
CA ARG A 37 -13.43 3.39 -11.07
C ARG A 37 -13.14 1.89 -11.09
N PHE A 38 -11.98 1.48 -10.57
CA PHE A 38 -11.61 0.06 -10.47
C PHE A 38 -12.58 -0.70 -9.56
N ILE A 39 -12.92 -0.15 -8.39
CA ILE A 39 -13.88 -0.77 -7.47
C ILE A 39 -15.26 -0.90 -8.13
N VAL A 40 -15.76 0.18 -8.74
CA VAL A 40 -17.07 0.20 -9.43
C VAL A 40 -17.12 -0.84 -10.54
N LYS A 41 -16.05 -0.95 -11.34
CA LYS A 41 -15.94 -1.95 -12.41
C LYS A 41 -16.08 -3.39 -11.90
N HIS A 42 -15.54 -3.70 -10.72
CA HIS A 42 -15.51 -5.08 -10.21
C HIS A 42 -16.70 -5.43 -9.30
N ARG A 43 -17.33 -4.45 -8.65
CA ARG A 43 -18.50 -4.69 -7.78
C ARG A 43 -19.74 -5.13 -8.56
N SER A 44 -19.82 -4.82 -9.86
CA SER A 44 -20.95 -5.21 -10.74
C SER A 44 -22.31 -4.63 -10.34
N GLY A 45 -22.35 -3.34 -9.99
CA GLY A 45 -23.60 -2.61 -9.73
C GLY A 45 -23.52 -1.62 -8.55
N GLY A 46 -24.52 -0.75 -8.48
CA GLY A 46 -24.67 0.29 -7.45
C GLY A 46 -24.01 1.63 -7.81
N THR A 47 -24.61 2.73 -7.35
CA THR A 47 -24.05 4.08 -7.49
C THR A 47 -23.05 4.34 -6.36
N PRO A 48 -21.77 4.63 -6.68
CA PRO A 48 -20.78 4.99 -5.66
C PRO A 48 -21.11 6.36 -5.05
N THR A 49 -21.06 6.48 -3.72
CA THR A 49 -21.37 7.73 -2.99
C THR A 49 -20.11 8.38 -2.42
N LEU A 50 -19.26 7.58 -1.77
CA LEU A 50 -18.11 8.10 -1.04
C LEU A 50 -16.93 7.13 -1.11
N LEU A 51 -15.77 7.63 -1.51
CA LEU A 51 -14.49 6.94 -1.37
C LEU A 51 -13.75 7.49 -0.16
N SER A 52 -13.63 6.68 0.88
CA SER A 52 -12.92 7.00 2.12
C SER A 52 -11.58 6.29 2.19
N ILE A 53 -10.55 7.00 2.67
CA ILE A 53 -9.25 6.41 3.01
C ILE A 53 -9.35 5.86 4.44
N LEU A 54 -9.50 4.55 4.57
CA LEU A 54 -9.50 3.88 5.86
C LEU A 54 -8.05 3.79 6.33
N LYS A 55 -7.62 4.80 7.09
CA LYS A 55 -6.46 4.82 7.99
C LYS A 55 -5.28 3.97 7.47
N ALA A 56 -4.30 4.61 6.83
CA ALA A 56 -3.08 3.93 6.40
C ALA A 56 -2.46 3.19 7.60
N GLY A 57 -2.66 1.87 7.65
CA GLY A 57 -1.99 1.04 8.64
C GLY A 57 -0.50 1.01 8.32
N SER A 58 0.33 0.61 9.26
CA SER A 58 1.79 0.55 9.09
C SER A 58 2.25 -0.25 7.84
N PHE A 59 1.39 -1.13 7.30
CA PHE A 59 1.71 -2.07 6.21
C PHE A 59 0.78 -2.01 4.98
N ASN A 60 -0.38 -1.35 5.04
CA ASN A 60 -1.34 -1.34 3.93
C ASN A 60 -2.11 -0.01 3.85
N ALA A 61 -2.32 0.49 2.63
CA ALA A 61 -3.33 1.52 2.37
C ALA A 61 -4.68 0.83 2.11
N GLN A 62 -5.72 1.25 2.83
CA GLN A 62 -7.07 0.71 2.66
C GLN A 62 -8.01 1.82 2.19
N PHE A 63 -8.82 1.50 1.18
CA PHE A 63 -9.84 2.39 0.66
C PHE A 63 -11.18 1.71 0.75
N ARG A 64 -12.19 2.45 1.21
CA ARG A 64 -13.57 1.99 1.28
C ARG A 64 -14.43 2.83 0.35
N MET A 65 -15.11 2.17 -0.57
CA MET A 65 -16.17 2.77 -1.36
C MET A 65 -17.53 2.42 -0.75
N GLU A 66 -18.34 3.42 -0.48
CA GLU A 66 -19.73 3.29 -0.08
C GLU A 66 -20.64 3.50 -1.28
N PHE A 67 -21.84 2.90 -1.23
CA PHE A 67 -22.79 2.88 -2.33
C PHE A 67 -24.19 3.19 -1.81
N GLU A 68 -25.06 3.72 -2.68
CA GLU A 68 -26.44 4.12 -2.32
C GLU A 68 -27.30 2.95 -1.83
N ASP A 69 -26.96 1.72 -2.24
CA ASP A 69 -27.63 0.49 -1.79
C ASP A 69 -27.33 0.13 -0.32
N GLY A 70 -26.53 0.94 0.38
CA GLY A 70 -26.09 0.71 1.75
C GLY A 70 -24.92 -0.28 1.87
N GLY A 71 -24.47 -0.88 0.77
CA GLY A 71 -23.32 -1.77 0.74
C GLY A 71 -21.99 -1.01 0.62
N SER A 72 -20.88 -1.68 0.93
CA SER A 72 -19.54 -1.09 0.80
C SER A 72 -18.53 -2.09 0.24
N ALA A 73 -17.52 -1.60 -0.46
CA ALA A 73 -16.41 -2.40 -0.98
C ALA A 73 -15.09 -1.84 -0.45
N VAL A 74 -14.16 -2.73 -0.09
CA VAL A 74 -12.84 -2.37 0.44
C VAL A 74 -11.76 -2.93 -0.47
N ILE A 75 -10.80 -2.09 -0.85
CA ILE A 75 -9.58 -2.48 -1.55
C ILE A 75 -8.37 -2.16 -0.68
N ARG A 76 -7.36 -3.05 -0.72
CA ARG A 76 -6.13 -2.93 0.05
C ARG A 76 -4.94 -3.02 -0.87
N PHE A 77 -4.01 -2.08 -0.72
CA PHE A 77 -2.74 -2.10 -1.43
C PHE A 77 -1.61 -2.35 -0.43
N PRO A 78 -0.75 -3.35 -0.69
CA PRO A 78 0.46 -3.54 0.10
C PRO A 78 1.38 -2.34 -0.10
N LYS A 79 1.99 -1.91 1.00
CA LYS A 79 2.89 -0.77 1.02
C LYS A 79 4.17 -1.05 0.23
N ALA A 80 4.58 -0.10 -0.61
CA ALA A 80 5.88 -0.14 -1.26
C ALA A 80 7.00 0.10 -0.23
N GLY A 81 8.12 -0.62 -0.34
CA GLY A 81 9.27 -0.51 0.58
C GLY A 81 9.46 -1.69 1.53
N THR A 82 8.38 -2.34 1.99
CA THR A 82 8.48 -3.45 2.97
C THR A 82 8.97 -4.78 2.37
N THR A 83 9.00 -4.90 1.04
CA THR A 83 9.48 -6.10 0.31
C THR A 83 10.54 -5.70 -0.73
N MET A 84 11.45 -4.80 -0.41
CA MET A 84 12.44 -4.31 -1.38
C MET A 84 13.65 -5.23 -1.60
N PHE A 85 13.86 -6.26 -0.80
CA PHE A 85 15.00 -7.18 -0.97
C PHE A 85 14.62 -8.66 -0.80
N PRO A 86 13.94 -9.27 -1.78
CA PRO A 86 13.80 -10.72 -1.82
C PRO A 86 15.17 -11.42 -1.89
N GLU A 87 16.13 -10.87 -2.64
CA GLU A 87 17.42 -11.52 -2.90
C GLU A 87 18.34 -11.61 -1.67
N GLU A 88 18.27 -10.64 -0.76
CA GLU A 88 19.04 -10.65 0.49
C GLU A 88 18.66 -11.84 1.38
N LYS A 89 17.37 -12.21 1.37
CA LYS A 89 16.85 -13.37 2.09
C LYS A 89 17.22 -14.71 1.45
N ILE A 90 17.57 -14.72 0.16
CA ILE A 90 17.94 -15.94 -0.58
C ILE A 90 19.45 -16.24 -0.43
N ARG A 91 20.29 -15.22 -0.19
CA ARG A 91 21.75 -15.36 -0.15
C ARG A 91 22.32 -15.83 1.22
N MET A 92 21.54 -15.81 2.29
CA MET A 92 21.93 -16.37 3.60
C MET A 92 21.76 -17.89 3.73
N ARG A 93 21.30 -18.57 2.68
CA ARG A 93 21.26 -20.03 2.67
C ARG A 93 22.57 -20.58 2.09
N SER A 94 23.65 -20.54 2.87
CA SER A 94 24.79 -21.43 2.60
C SER A 94 24.29 -22.88 2.58
N PRO A 95 24.62 -23.68 1.55
CA PRO A 95 24.47 -25.12 1.66
C PRO A 95 25.37 -25.59 2.80
N ARG A 96 24.78 -26.32 3.75
CA ARG A 96 25.54 -27.19 4.65
C ARG A 96 26.04 -28.40 3.87
#